data_AF-A0A382WYE9-F1
#
_entry.id   AF-A0A382WYE9-F1
#
_cell.length_a   1.000
_cell.length_b   1.000
_cell.length_c   1.000
_cell.angle_alpha   90.00
_cell.angle_beta   90.00
_cell.angle_gamma   90.00
#
_symmetry.space_group_name_H-M   'P 1'
#
loop_
_entity.id
_entity.type
_entity.pdbx_description
1 polymer ?
#
loop_
_entity_poly.entity_id
_entity_poly.type
_entity_poly.pdbx_seq_one_letter_code
_entity_poly.pdbx_strand_id
1 'polypeptide(L)'
;MFENPDTGEVISITQGIDEEHSYSEKGRLFNRVFTVPNASVDGSIDPFSAQQFSEKTKNMKGSMGDIWDYSSELSERRKKDNNGVDPVRKKAEKNYSKKRKGMKYKEKQ
;
A
#
# COMPACT_ATOMS: atom_id res chain seq x y z
N MET A 1 -8.33 13.31 -22.34
CA MET A 1 -8.40 14.78 -22.30
C MET A 1 -7.68 15.32 -23.52
N PHE A 2 -8.23 16.35 -24.14
CA PHE A 2 -7.66 17.02 -25.31
C PHE A 2 -7.53 18.50 -25.00
N GLU A 3 -6.43 19.11 -25.38
CA GLU A 3 -6.17 20.54 -25.17
C GLU A 3 -6.22 21.28 -26.50
N ASN A 4 -6.94 22.40 -26.51
CA ASN A 4 -6.95 23.31 -27.63
C ASN A 4 -5.63 24.10 -27.67
N PRO A 5 -4.83 24.01 -28.74
CA PRO A 5 -3.55 24.70 -28.84
C PRO A 5 -3.66 26.24 -28.83
N ASP A 6 -4.83 26.81 -29.16
CA ASP A 6 -5.00 28.27 -29.24
C ASP A 6 -5.54 28.89 -27.94
N THR A 7 -6.39 28.15 -27.20
CA THR A 7 -7.06 28.68 -25.99
C THR A 7 -6.56 28.06 -24.70
N GLY A 8 -5.80 26.95 -24.77
CA GLY A 8 -5.37 26.18 -23.60
C GLY A 8 -6.53 25.49 -22.88
N GLU A 9 -7.72 25.47 -23.48
CA GLU A 9 -8.90 24.84 -22.88
C GLU A 9 -8.79 23.33 -22.98
N VAL A 10 -8.97 22.66 -21.85
CA VAL A 10 -8.92 21.20 -21.74
C VAL A 10 -10.34 20.66 -21.77
N ILE A 11 -10.63 19.87 -22.80
CA ILE A 11 -11.90 19.16 -22.97
C ILE A 11 -11.72 17.69 -22.65
N SER A 12 -12.67 17.13 -21.88
CA SER A 12 -12.71 15.71 -21.56
C SER A 12 -13.77 15.04 -22.42
N ILE A 13 -13.33 14.34 -23.46
CA ILE A 13 -14.20 13.56 -24.34
C ILE A 13 -14.07 12.08 -23.96
N THR A 14 -15.21 11.41 -23.79
CA THR A 14 -15.30 9.96 -23.60
C THR A 14 -15.15 9.31 -24.98
N GLN A 15 -14.08 8.55 -25.19
CA GLN A 15 -13.84 7.78 -26.42
C GLN A 15 -13.98 6.28 -26.14
N GLY A 16 -14.46 5.52 -27.12
CA GLY A 16 -14.50 4.06 -27.05
C GLY A 16 -13.09 3.47 -27.09
N ILE A 17 -12.90 2.30 -26.48
CA ILE A 17 -11.59 1.61 -26.42
C ILE A 17 -11.05 1.26 -27.82
N ASP A 18 -11.94 1.00 -28.78
CA ASP A 18 -11.62 0.54 -30.14
C ASP A 18 -11.49 1.69 -31.16
N GLU A 19 -11.64 2.95 -30.72
CA GLU A 19 -11.65 4.09 -31.62
C GLU A 19 -10.27 4.76 -31.71
N GLU A 20 -9.97 5.33 -32.88
CA GLU A 20 -8.79 6.17 -33.05
C GLU A 20 -8.95 7.41 -32.17
N HIS A 21 -8.04 7.58 -31.20
CA HIS A 21 -8.14 8.63 -30.18
C HIS A 21 -7.66 10.00 -30.72
N SER A 22 -8.24 10.46 -31.82
CA SER A 22 -8.01 11.78 -32.42
C SER A 22 -9.28 12.62 -32.31
N TYR A 23 -9.13 13.87 -31.88
CA TYR A 23 -10.25 14.84 -31.86
C TYR A 23 -9.89 16.05 -32.71
N SER A 24 -10.79 16.41 -33.63
CA SER A 24 -10.69 17.63 -34.41
C SER A 24 -12.00 18.38 -34.42
N GLU A 25 -11.95 19.69 -34.18
CA GLU A 25 -13.10 20.58 -34.27
C GLU A 25 -12.76 21.73 -35.23
N LYS A 26 -13.64 21.98 -36.22
CA LYS A 26 -13.48 23.02 -37.25
C LYS A 26 -12.13 22.96 -38.01
N GLY A 27 -11.62 21.75 -38.24
CA GLY A 27 -10.37 21.52 -38.99
C GLY A 27 -9.08 21.70 -38.17
N ARG A 28 -9.18 21.85 -36.84
CA ARG A 28 -8.02 21.93 -35.94
C ARG A 28 -7.88 20.66 -35.11
N LEU A 29 -6.67 20.11 -35.09
CA LEU A 29 -6.29 18.94 -34.31
C LEU A 29 -6.02 19.35 -32.87
N PHE A 30 -6.63 18.65 -31.91
CA PHE A 30 -6.38 18.88 -30.49
C PHE A 30 -5.32 17.90 -30.00
N ASN A 31 -4.44 18.38 -29.12
CA ASN A 31 -3.36 17.56 -28.57
C ASN A 31 -3.89 16.70 -27.41
N ARG A 32 -3.54 15.41 -27.39
CA ARG A 32 -3.92 14.50 -26.30
C ARG A 32 -3.10 14.81 -25.05
N VAL A 33 -3.78 15.15 -23.96
CA VAL A 33 -3.16 15.37 -22.65
C VAL A 33 -3.23 14.07 -21.86
N PHE A 34 -2.07 13.53 -21.50
CA PHE A 34 -1.93 12.38 -20.60
C PHE A 34 -1.72 12.88 -19.18
N THR A 35 -2.71 12.69 -18.30
CA THR A 35 -2.50 12.89 -16.88
C THR A 35 -1.74 11.68 -16.34
N VAL A 36 -0.67 11.91 -15.56
CA VAL A 36 -0.02 10.82 -14.84
C VAL A 36 -1.07 10.18 -13.92
N PRO A 37 -1.34 8.88 -14.05
CA PRO A 37 -2.30 8.23 -13.16
C PRO A 37 -1.75 8.33 -11.74
N ASN A 38 -2.50 8.98 -10.84
CA ASN A 38 -2.30 8.86 -9.39
C ASN A 38 -2.75 7.46 -8.95
N ALA A 39 -2.10 6.43 -9.46
CA ALA A 39 -2.25 5.07 -8.97
C ALA A 39 -1.46 4.99 -7.66
N SER A 40 -2.14 5.06 -6.52
CA SER A 40 -1.53 4.70 -5.25
C SER A 40 -1.27 3.19 -5.26
N VAL A 41 -0.07 2.80 -5.70
CA VAL A 41 0.39 1.42 -5.62
C VAL A 41 0.73 1.15 -4.16
N ASP A 42 -0.04 0.27 -3.53
CA ASP A 42 0.12 -0.19 -2.15
C ASP A 42 -0.30 0.84 -1.09
N GLY A 43 -1.58 0.81 -0.72
CA GLY A 43 -2.09 1.53 0.43
C GLY A 43 -1.33 1.11 1.69
N SER A 44 -1.07 2.08 2.58
CA SER A 44 -0.48 1.86 3.90
C SER A 44 -1.11 0.64 4.57
N ILE A 45 -0.30 -0.37 4.87
CA ILE A 45 -0.76 -1.59 5.53
C ILE A 45 -1.22 -1.25 6.93
N ASP A 46 -2.41 -1.73 7.28
CA ASP A 46 -2.91 -1.66 8.65
C ASP A 46 -2.00 -2.51 9.54
N PRO A 47 -1.24 -1.89 10.45
CA PRO A 47 -0.30 -2.62 11.29
C PRO A 47 -1.02 -3.57 12.27
N PHE A 48 -2.33 -3.47 12.46
CA PHE A 48 -3.12 -4.38 13.31
C PHE A 48 -3.75 -5.57 12.54
N SER A 49 -3.75 -5.54 11.20
CA SER A 49 -4.38 -6.58 10.40
C SER A 49 -3.48 -7.79 10.19
N ALA A 50 -3.84 -8.92 10.83
CA ALA A 50 -3.16 -10.19 10.64
C ALA A 50 -3.30 -10.73 9.21
N GLN A 51 -4.40 -10.41 8.52
CA GLN A 51 -4.63 -10.87 7.15
C GLN A 51 -3.68 -10.17 6.17
N GLN A 52 -3.56 -8.84 6.26
CA GLN A 52 -2.63 -8.09 5.41
C GLN A 52 -1.18 -8.46 5.67
N PHE A 53 -0.82 -8.73 6.94
CA PHE A 53 0.48 -9.29 7.27
C PHE A 53 0.71 -10.62 6.55
N SER A 54 -0.23 -11.57 6.66
CA SER A 54 -0.10 -12.89 6.03
C SER A 54 0.00 -12.81 4.51
N GLU A 55 -0.77 -11.94 3.87
CA GLU A 55 -0.76 -11.74 2.42
C GLU A 55 0.58 -11.17 1.96
N LYS A 56 1.11 -10.16 2.67
CA LYS A 56 2.41 -9.59 2.34
C LYS A 56 3.54 -10.57 2.57
N THR A 57 3.55 -11.28 3.69
CA THR A 57 4.59 -12.30 3.99
C THR A 57 4.53 -13.49 3.04
N LYS A 58 3.35 -13.85 2.54
CA LYS A 58 3.18 -14.92 1.55
C LYS A 58 3.77 -14.54 0.19
N ASN A 59 3.63 -13.28 -0.20
CA ASN A 59 4.13 -12.77 -1.46
C ASN A 59 5.60 -12.30 -1.39
N MET A 60 6.14 -12.14 -0.17
CA MET A 60 7.53 -11.75 0.05
C MET A 60 8.47 -12.89 -0.38
N LYS A 61 9.27 -12.65 -1.42
CA LYS A 61 10.29 -13.59 -1.91
C LYS A 61 11.57 -13.46 -1.08
N GLY A 62 11.50 -13.79 0.21
CA GLY A 62 12.58 -13.59 1.18
C GLY A 62 12.82 -14.78 2.11
N SER A 63 13.83 -14.64 2.97
CA SER A 63 14.11 -15.57 4.07
C SER A 63 13.13 -15.34 5.23
N MET A 64 13.09 -16.29 6.17
CA MET A 64 12.33 -16.11 7.42
C MET A 64 12.81 -14.88 8.21
N GLY A 65 14.08 -14.47 8.04
CA GLY A 65 14.62 -13.24 8.62
C GLY A 65 13.86 -11.99 8.16
N ASP A 66 13.61 -11.87 6.85
CA ASP A 66 12.91 -10.70 6.29
C ASP A 66 11.48 -10.59 6.82
N ILE A 67 10.83 -11.73 7.08
CA ILE A 67 9.51 -11.78 7.70
C ILE A 67 9.58 -11.30 9.16
N TRP A 68 10.64 -11.65 9.90
CA TRP A 68 10.85 -11.19 11.27
C TRP A 68 11.17 -9.71 11.35
N ASP A 69 11.98 -9.19 10.45
CA ASP A 69 12.29 -7.77 10.35
C ASP A 69 11.02 -6.98 10.04
N TYR A 70 10.23 -7.43 9.05
CA TYR A 70 8.94 -6.83 8.73
C TYR A 70 7.94 -6.86 9.90
N SER A 71 7.86 -7.97 10.63
CA SER A 71 7.04 -8.07 11.84
C SER A 71 7.48 -7.08 12.93
N SER A 72 8.79 -6.86 13.05
CA SER A 72 9.38 -5.92 14.00
C SER A 72 9.06 -4.47 13.64
N GLU A 73 9.18 -4.10 12.36
CA GLU A 73 8.77 -2.77 11.87
C GLU A 73 7.28 -2.49 12.14
N LEU A 74 6.41 -3.46 11.89
CA LEU A 74 4.98 -3.30 12.20
C LEU A 74 4.74 -3.18 13.71
N SER A 75 5.52 -3.88 14.54
CA SER A 75 5.46 -3.74 16.00
C SER A 75 5.82 -2.32 16.44
N GLU A 76 6.86 -1.73 15.84
CA GLU A 76 7.24 -0.34 16.12
C GLU A 76 6.16 0.65 15.70
N ARG A 77 5.52 0.44 14.54
CA ARG A 77 4.36 1.26 14.12
C ARG A 77 3.22 1.17 15.13
N ARG A 78 2.83 -0.05 15.53
CA ARG A 78 1.80 -0.25 16.57
C ARG A 78 2.17 0.41 17.91
N LYS A 79 3.45 0.38 18.30
CA LYS A 79 3.93 1.08 19.49
C LYS A 79 3.77 2.58 19.34
N LYS A 80 4.16 3.18 18.21
CA LYS A 80 3.99 4.62 17.96
C LYS A 80 2.51 5.03 18.09
N ASP A 81 1.61 4.22 17.56
CA ASP A 81 0.17 4.51 17.59
C ASP A 81 -0.49 4.28 18.97
N ASN A 82 0.04 3.36 19.79
CA ASN A 82 -0.51 2.99 21.10
C ASN A 82 0.42 3.37 22.28
N ASN A 83 0.94 4.59 22.31
CA ASN A 83 1.71 5.11 23.46
C ASN A 83 2.90 4.21 23.89
N GLY A 84 3.58 3.59 22.93
CA GLY A 84 4.74 2.73 23.15
C GLY A 84 4.42 1.25 23.39
N VAL A 85 3.15 0.83 23.35
CA VAL A 85 2.74 -0.55 23.65
C VAL A 85 2.18 -1.25 22.42
N ASP A 86 2.76 -2.40 22.06
CA ASP A 86 2.19 -3.27 21.03
C ASP A 86 1.22 -4.29 21.65
N PRO A 87 -0.11 -4.14 21.45
CA PRO A 87 -1.10 -5.09 22.01
C PRO A 87 -0.98 -6.49 21.40
N VAL A 88 -0.55 -6.60 20.15
CA VAL A 88 -0.39 -7.89 19.45
C VAL A 88 0.77 -8.66 20.07
N ARG A 89 1.93 -7.99 20.26
CA ARG A 89 3.10 -8.58 20.93
C ARG A 89 2.79 -9.00 22.36
N LYS A 90 2.11 -8.14 23.14
CA LYS A 90 1.70 -8.47 24.52
C LYS A 90 0.81 -9.71 24.59
N LYS A 91 -0.14 -9.86 23.67
CA LYS A 91 -1.00 -11.05 23.57
C LYS A 91 -0.19 -12.30 23.20
N ALA A 92 0.75 -12.18 22.26
CA ALA A 92 1.64 -13.26 21.86
C ALA A 92 2.53 -13.74 23.02
N GLU A 93 3.14 -12.81 23.76
CA GLU A 93 3.97 -13.10 24.93
C GLU A 93 3.17 -13.76 26.07
N LYS A 94 1.94 -13.29 26.33
CA LYS A 94 1.03 -13.91 27.30
C LYS A 94 0.69 -15.36 26.91
N ASN A 95 0.38 -15.60 25.63
CA ASN A 95 0.08 -16.93 25.12
C ASN A 95 1.31 -17.86 25.18
N TYR A 96 2.49 -17.33 24.87
CA TYR A 96 3.75 -18.06 25.00
C TYR A 96 3.98 -18.49 26.44
N SER A 97 3.86 -17.56 27.40
CA SER A 97 4.01 -17.83 28.83
C SER A 97 3.00 -18.88 29.32
N LYS A 98 1.72 -18.78 28.90
CA LYS A 98 0.69 -19.77 29.23
C LYS A 98 1.05 -21.18 28.72
N LYS A 99 1.55 -21.31 27.49
CA LYS A 99 1.94 -22.60 26.90
C LYS A 99 3.24 -23.18 27.49
N ARG A 100 4.14 -22.31 27.98
CA ARG A 100 5.47 -22.67 28.45
C ARG A 100 5.58 -22.60 29.98
N LYS A 101 4.49 -22.90 30.70
CA LYS A 101 4.46 -22.97 32.18
C LYS A 101 5.03 -21.71 32.87
N GLY A 102 4.72 -20.54 32.34
CA GLY A 102 5.16 -19.25 32.89
C GLY A 102 6.48 -18.71 32.32
N MET A 103 7.18 -19.45 31.45
CA MET A 103 8.42 -18.94 30.84
C MET A 103 8.15 -17.67 30.02
N LYS A 104 8.93 -16.62 30.29
CA LYS A 104 8.87 -15.36 29.54
C LYS A 104 9.70 -15.46 28.27
N TYR A 105 9.19 -14.87 27.20
CA TYR A 105 9.97 -14.71 25.97
C TYR A 105 11.18 -13.80 26.25
N LYS A 106 12.37 -14.23 25.81
CA LYS A 106 13.58 -13.42 25.81
C LYS A 106 13.95 -13.17 24.35
N GLU A 107 13.94 -11.91 23.96
CA GLU A 107 14.50 -11.47 22.67
C GLU A 107 16.01 -11.76 22.71
N LYS A 108 16.56 -12.38 21.67
CA LYS A 108 18.01 -12.53 21.56
C LYS A 108 18.57 -11.12 21.33
N GLN A 109 19.47 -10.69 22.23
CA GLN A 109 20.29 -9.50 22.05
C GLN A 109 21.32 -9.73 20.95
#